data_AF-A0A143DFJ4-F1
#
_entry.id   AF-A0A143DFJ4-F1
#
_cell.length_a   1.000
_cell.length_b   1.000
_cell.length_c   1.000
_cell.angle_alpha   90.00
_cell.angle_beta   90.00
_cell.angle_gamma   90.00
#
_symmetry.space_group_name_H-M   'P 1'
#
loop_
_entity.id
_entity.type
_entity.pdbx_description
1 polymer ?
#
loop_
_entity_poly.entity_id
_entity_poly.type
_entity_poly.pdbx_seq_one_letter_code
_entity_poly.pdbx_strand_id
1 'polypeptide(L)'
;MTGHGARDHATWSASATSRNWGCPGALALSETVRNLDKESEAAAWGTACHQISEKCLREECDASTFMGRVETTREHSFTVDEEMAETAQTYLAYVRGRMAEYAVATGDRAVLSVEQTFSLSKLQPPFEAGGTADAVLWFPMWGLIEVVDLKGGRGVVVEAAGNPQLRTYALGAILANPGLSVEKVMSTIVQPRAAHKDGRIRSETFHVVDLMEWTADLLAAMRRASDAGNARHKMGGLQWAAQYLNAGSHCKFCPATGVCPALEQKVTDAAGIWFDDLDNPYIANMPDSLDPRRLSRTLDMLDMIEDWIKAVRVLAHTQAEAGIDIPGYRLVPRQGRETWQGAAEMTVRTTCIEAGLAEDRFVNPGKLRTPKQVRDALRKVGATDAIRVLEGLSEVPHTGTNLVRADKTTRAAAMPKARQFFTVLD
;
A
#
# COMPACT_ATOMS: atom_id res chain seq x y z
N MET A 1 -11.35 15.33 12.99
CA MET A 1 -11.57 14.42 11.84
C MET A 1 -11.24 13.02 12.30
N THR A 2 -12.09 12.02 12.03
CA THR A 2 -11.75 10.62 12.26
C THR A 2 -10.57 10.25 11.35
N GLY A 3 -9.54 9.58 11.89
CA GLY A 3 -8.38 9.16 11.12
C GLY A 3 -8.81 8.23 9.98
N HIS A 4 -8.17 8.36 8.81
CA HIS A 4 -8.50 7.57 7.63
C HIS A 4 -8.45 6.05 7.87
N GLY A 5 -7.49 5.60 8.68
CA GLY A 5 -7.34 4.18 9.06
C GLY A 5 -8.38 3.64 10.07
N ALA A 6 -9.27 4.48 10.60
CA ALA A 6 -10.29 4.11 11.58
C ALA A 6 -11.72 4.06 10.99
N ARG A 7 -11.87 4.19 9.67
CA ARG A 7 -13.18 4.18 9.01
C ARG A 7 -13.59 2.75 8.66
N ASP A 8 -14.84 2.40 8.96
CA ASP A 8 -15.41 1.13 8.52
C ASP A 8 -15.48 1.09 6.99
N HIS A 9 -15.00 0.00 6.40
CA HIS A 9 -15.08 -0.22 4.96
C HIS A 9 -16.31 -1.07 4.64
N ALA A 10 -17.04 -0.68 3.60
CA ALA A 10 -18.08 -1.52 3.02
C ALA A 10 -17.51 -2.90 2.66
N THR A 11 -18.32 -3.96 2.80
CA THR A 11 -17.93 -5.34 2.44
C THR A 11 -17.36 -5.40 1.02
N TRP A 12 -17.97 -4.65 0.09
CA TRP A 12 -17.37 -4.32 -1.20
C TRP A 12 -16.97 -2.84 -1.24
N SER A 13 -15.75 -2.57 -0.80
CA SER A 13 -15.18 -1.23 -0.95
C SER A 13 -14.80 -0.95 -2.40
N ALA A 14 -14.98 0.31 -2.83
CA ALA A 14 -14.59 0.76 -4.16
C ALA A 14 -13.11 0.46 -4.46
N SER A 15 -12.23 0.69 -3.48
CA SER A 15 -10.79 0.39 -3.56
C SER A 15 -10.46 -1.09 -3.73
N ALA A 16 -11.31 -2.00 -3.26
CA ALA A 16 -11.15 -3.44 -3.45
C ALA A 16 -11.80 -3.99 -4.73
N THR A 17 -12.54 -3.16 -5.50
CA THR A 17 -13.30 -3.61 -6.67
C THR A 17 -12.41 -4.35 -7.66
N SER A 18 -11.25 -3.80 -8.03
CA SER A 18 -10.35 -4.44 -9.02
C SER A 18 -9.97 -5.88 -8.61
N ARG A 19 -9.71 -6.10 -7.32
CA ARG A 19 -9.44 -7.44 -6.78
C ARG A 19 -10.66 -8.35 -6.81
N ASN A 20 -11.77 -7.88 -6.27
CA ASN A 20 -12.98 -8.70 -6.15
C ASN A 20 -13.60 -9.02 -7.52
N TRP A 21 -13.41 -8.12 -8.50
CA TRP A 21 -13.75 -8.33 -9.90
C TRP A 21 -12.91 -9.44 -10.53
N GLY A 22 -11.60 -9.42 -10.30
CA GLY A 22 -10.68 -10.42 -10.82
C GLY A 22 -10.84 -11.80 -10.19
N CYS A 23 -11.28 -11.87 -8.93
CA CYS A 23 -11.41 -13.10 -8.16
C CYS A 23 -12.62 -13.05 -7.20
N PRO A 24 -13.74 -13.70 -7.55
CA PRO A 24 -14.97 -13.67 -6.75
C PRO A 24 -14.80 -14.23 -5.34
N GLY A 25 -13.97 -15.26 -5.20
CA GLY A 25 -13.68 -15.88 -3.91
C GLY A 25 -12.73 -15.06 -3.03
N ALA A 26 -12.21 -13.92 -3.50
CA ALA A 26 -11.25 -13.12 -2.74
C ALA A 26 -11.83 -12.63 -1.40
N LEU A 27 -13.09 -12.18 -1.37
CA LEU A 27 -13.76 -11.73 -0.14
C LEU A 27 -13.89 -12.87 0.87
N ALA A 28 -14.58 -13.94 0.48
CA ALA A 28 -14.82 -15.11 1.33
C ALA A 28 -13.53 -15.81 1.79
N LEU A 29 -12.47 -15.82 0.96
CA LEU A 29 -11.18 -16.36 1.37
C LEU A 29 -10.47 -15.41 2.35
N SER A 30 -10.56 -14.10 2.15
CA SER A 30 -9.94 -13.12 3.05
C SER A 30 -10.49 -13.26 4.47
N GLU A 31 -11.79 -13.50 4.66
CA GLU A 31 -12.42 -13.74 5.97
C GLU A 31 -11.76 -14.87 6.79
N THR A 32 -11.06 -15.81 6.15
CA THR A 32 -10.35 -16.89 6.83
C THR A 32 -8.99 -16.49 7.40
N VAL A 33 -8.45 -15.34 6.98
CA VAL A 33 -7.15 -14.84 7.41
C VAL A 33 -7.31 -14.19 8.78
N ARG A 34 -6.50 -14.61 9.75
CA ARG A 34 -6.44 -13.94 11.06
C ARG A 34 -5.68 -12.61 10.93
N ASN A 35 -6.08 -11.60 11.69
CA ASN A 35 -5.45 -10.27 11.70
C ASN A 35 -5.50 -9.54 10.35
N LEU A 36 -6.61 -9.64 9.61
CA LEU A 36 -6.88 -8.83 8.40
C LEU A 36 -6.66 -7.33 8.61
N ASP A 37 -6.85 -6.89 9.84
CA ASP A 37 -6.77 -5.50 10.28
C ASP A 37 -5.33 -4.98 10.46
N LYS A 38 -4.32 -5.85 10.33
CA LYS A 38 -2.93 -5.46 10.55
C LYS A 38 -2.47 -4.54 9.42
N GLU A 39 -2.13 -3.30 9.78
CA GLU A 39 -1.77 -2.28 8.81
C GLU A 39 -0.30 -2.49 8.41
N SER A 40 -0.05 -2.66 7.11
CA SER A 40 1.33 -2.67 6.61
C SER A 40 1.91 -1.25 6.66
N GLU A 41 3.22 -1.13 6.89
CA GLU A 41 3.91 0.19 6.87
C GLU A 41 3.68 0.94 5.56
N ALA A 42 3.60 0.23 4.42
CA ALA A 42 3.31 0.82 3.11
C ALA A 42 1.87 1.35 3.01
N ALA A 43 0.89 0.61 3.55
CA ALA A 43 -0.50 1.06 3.61
C ALA A 43 -0.63 2.27 4.54
N ALA A 44 0.00 2.21 5.72
CA ALA A 44 0.02 3.29 6.70
C ALA A 44 0.67 4.56 6.14
N TRP A 45 1.80 4.45 5.45
CA TRP A 45 2.43 5.60 4.78
C TRP A 45 1.47 6.25 3.78
N GLY A 46 0.76 5.41 2.99
CA GLY A 46 -0.30 5.86 2.10
C GLY A 46 -1.38 6.63 2.86
N THR A 47 -1.96 6.03 3.90
CA THR A 47 -2.97 6.65 4.77
C THR A 47 -2.52 8.02 5.30
N ALA A 48 -1.29 8.13 5.81
CA ALA A 48 -0.72 9.40 6.28
C ALA A 48 -0.63 10.45 5.16
N CYS A 49 -0.23 10.04 3.96
CA CYS A 49 -0.19 10.92 2.79
C CYS A 49 -1.59 11.44 2.40
N HIS A 50 -2.63 10.61 2.45
CA HIS A 50 -4.02 11.03 2.22
C HIS A 50 -4.50 11.99 3.32
N GLN A 51 -4.20 11.71 4.59
CA GLN A 51 -4.55 12.57 5.72
C GLN A 51 -3.98 13.99 5.57
N ILE A 52 -2.70 14.12 5.19
CA ILE A 52 -2.08 15.43 4.96
C ILE A 52 -2.71 16.11 3.75
N SER A 53 -2.91 15.38 2.66
CA SER A 53 -3.51 15.92 1.43
C SER A 53 -4.92 16.46 1.69
N GLU A 54 -5.75 15.74 2.46
CA GLU A 54 -7.06 16.21 2.90
C GLU A 54 -6.94 17.52 3.69
N LYS A 55 -6.08 17.57 4.72
CA LYS A 55 -5.89 18.77 5.55
C LYS A 55 -5.48 19.97 4.69
N CYS A 56 -4.53 19.78 3.78
CA CYS A 56 -4.07 20.81 2.86
C CYS A 56 -5.15 21.31 1.89
N LEU A 57 -6.04 20.43 1.40
CA LEU A 57 -7.17 20.87 0.58
C LEU A 57 -8.22 21.64 1.39
N ARG A 58 -8.49 21.23 2.63
CA ARG A 58 -9.47 21.89 3.50
C ARG A 58 -8.99 23.22 4.08
N GLU A 59 -7.71 23.30 4.43
CA GLU A 59 -7.07 24.47 5.04
C GLU A 59 -6.43 25.41 4.01
N GLU A 60 -6.51 25.06 2.72
CA GLU A 60 -5.92 25.82 1.60
C GLU A 60 -4.42 26.12 1.77
N CYS A 61 -3.67 25.17 2.32
CA CYS A 61 -2.24 25.32 2.60
C CYS A 61 -1.39 24.26 1.87
N ASP A 62 -0.09 24.50 1.74
CA ASP A 62 0.82 23.56 1.10
C ASP A 62 1.30 22.46 2.06
N ALA A 63 1.68 21.32 1.50
CA ALA A 63 2.13 20.16 2.26
C ALA A 63 3.41 20.44 3.07
N SER A 64 4.20 21.43 2.65
CA SER A 64 5.37 21.93 3.39
C SER A 64 5.03 22.41 4.80
N THR A 65 3.80 22.88 5.03
CA THR A 65 3.29 23.30 6.35
C THR A 65 3.28 22.16 7.37
N PHE A 66 3.21 20.92 6.89
CA PHE A 66 3.18 19.71 7.70
C PHE A 66 4.55 19.06 7.89
N MET A 67 5.61 19.54 7.23
CA MET A 67 6.96 18.98 7.39
C MET A 67 7.40 18.95 8.86
N GLY A 68 7.97 17.82 9.28
CA GLY A 68 8.42 17.59 10.65
C GLY A 68 7.31 17.29 11.65
N ARG A 69 6.02 17.42 11.28
CA ARG A 69 4.90 16.98 12.13
C ARG A 69 4.79 15.46 12.12
N VAL A 70 4.16 14.91 13.14
CA VAL A 70 3.87 13.46 13.21
C VAL A 70 2.44 13.21 12.80
N GLU A 71 2.25 12.33 11.81
CA GLU A 71 0.96 11.81 11.41
C GLU A 71 0.82 10.36 11.87
N THR A 72 -0.27 10.12 12.61
CA THR A 72 -0.56 8.81 13.19
C THR A 72 -1.71 8.15 12.45
N THR A 73 -1.49 6.88 12.11
CA THR A 73 -2.42 5.97 11.45
C THR A 73 -2.90 4.92 12.44
N ARG A 74 -3.45 3.79 11.98
CA ARG A 74 -4.03 2.79 12.90
C ARG A 74 -2.95 2.17 13.79
N GLU A 75 -1.82 1.78 13.20
CA GLU A 75 -0.74 1.08 13.92
C GLU A 75 0.63 1.76 13.80
N HIS A 76 0.76 2.82 12.99
CA HIS A 76 2.04 3.46 12.71
C HIS A 76 1.99 4.97 12.89
N SER A 77 3.15 5.58 13.14
CA SER A 77 3.33 7.03 13.15
C SER A 77 4.51 7.40 12.27
N PHE A 78 4.32 8.42 11.42
CA PHE A 78 5.32 8.91 10.50
C PHE A 78 5.59 10.38 10.77
N THR A 79 6.85 10.75 10.88
CA THR A 79 7.23 12.16 10.74
C THR A 79 7.13 12.51 9.26
N VAL A 80 6.38 13.55 8.93
CA VAL A 80 6.23 14.04 7.56
C VAL A 80 7.58 14.52 7.06
N ASP A 81 8.14 13.76 6.13
CA ASP A 81 9.40 14.06 5.46
C ASP A 81 9.16 14.70 4.09
N GLU A 82 10.26 15.04 3.42
CA GLU A 82 10.25 15.63 2.07
C GLU A 82 9.53 14.75 1.05
N GLU A 83 9.73 13.42 1.10
CA GLU A 83 9.09 12.49 0.16
C GLU A 83 7.56 12.49 0.31
N MET A 84 7.07 12.48 1.55
CA MET A 84 5.63 12.55 1.83
C MET A 84 5.04 13.92 1.44
N ALA A 85 5.75 15.00 1.78
CA ALA A 85 5.32 16.36 1.45
C ALA A 85 5.26 16.58 -0.08
N GLU A 86 6.27 16.16 -0.84
CA GLU A 86 6.29 16.25 -2.30
C GLU A 86 5.20 15.42 -2.97
N THR A 87 4.93 14.22 -2.43
CA THR A 87 3.87 13.34 -2.93
C THR A 87 2.50 14.00 -2.75
N ALA A 88 2.23 14.52 -1.55
CA ALA A 88 1.00 15.28 -1.27
C ALA A 88 0.93 16.54 -2.14
N GLN A 89 2.02 17.31 -2.25
CA GLN A 89 2.05 18.55 -3.03
C GLN A 89 1.77 18.32 -4.51
N THR A 90 2.25 17.21 -5.10
CA THR A 90 1.94 16.86 -6.49
C THR A 90 0.45 16.65 -6.70
N TYR A 91 -0.23 16.00 -5.75
CA TYR A 91 -1.68 15.82 -5.77
C TYR A 91 -2.44 17.13 -5.58
N LEU A 92 -2.03 17.96 -4.60
CA LEU A 92 -2.62 19.28 -4.36
C LEU A 92 -2.49 20.18 -5.60
N ALA A 93 -1.32 20.20 -6.23
CA ALA A 93 -1.05 20.98 -7.42
C ALA A 93 -1.95 20.56 -8.59
N TYR A 94 -2.18 19.25 -8.76
CA TYR A 94 -3.10 18.75 -9.78
C TYR A 94 -4.54 19.21 -9.52
N VAL A 95 -5.08 18.95 -8.33
CA VAL A 95 -6.47 19.31 -7.97
C VAL A 95 -6.69 20.82 -8.11
N ARG A 96 -5.81 21.64 -7.52
CA ARG A 96 -5.89 23.11 -7.59
C ARG A 96 -5.70 23.62 -9.02
N GLY A 97 -4.80 23.00 -9.77
CA GLY A 97 -4.55 23.32 -11.18
C GLY A 97 -5.80 23.12 -12.04
N ARG A 98 -6.52 22.02 -11.86
CA ARG A 98 -7.79 21.75 -12.56
C ARG A 98 -8.88 22.78 -12.25
N MET A 99 -9.00 23.19 -10.99
CA MET A 99 -9.92 24.26 -10.59
C MET A 99 -9.55 25.60 -11.22
N ALA A 100 -8.26 25.94 -11.24
CA ALA A 100 -7.75 27.17 -11.83
C ALA A 100 -7.93 27.19 -13.35
N GLU A 101 -7.67 26.07 -14.03
CA GLU A 101 -7.90 25.91 -15.47
C GLU A 101 -9.36 26.19 -15.84
N TYR A 102 -10.30 25.60 -15.09
CA TYR A 102 -11.72 25.85 -15.29
C TYR A 102 -12.08 27.33 -15.07
N ALA A 103 -11.57 27.95 -14.01
CA ALA A 103 -11.82 29.35 -13.70
C ALA A 103 -11.29 30.31 -14.77
N VAL A 104 -10.10 30.04 -15.32
CA VAL A 104 -9.53 30.81 -16.42
C VAL A 104 -10.35 30.64 -17.70
N ALA A 105 -10.79 29.41 -18.00
CA ALA A 105 -11.51 29.10 -19.24
C ALA A 105 -12.96 29.63 -19.26
N THR A 106 -13.63 29.69 -18.10
CA THR A 106 -15.08 29.93 -18.02
C THR A 106 -15.46 31.20 -17.25
N GLY A 107 -14.56 31.75 -16.42
CA GLY A 107 -14.89 32.80 -15.47
C GLY A 107 -15.71 32.32 -14.26
N ASP A 108 -16.04 31.03 -14.17
CA ASP A 108 -16.82 30.41 -13.10
C ASP A 108 -15.94 29.49 -12.22
N ARG A 109 -16.44 29.05 -11.06
CA ARG A 109 -15.68 28.20 -10.13
C ARG A 109 -16.12 26.74 -10.22
N ALA A 110 -15.14 25.85 -10.26
CA ALA A 110 -15.37 24.43 -10.03
C ALA A 110 -15.76 24.20 -8.56
N VAL A 111 -16.60 23.19 -8.30
CA VAL A 111 -16.97 22.78 -6.94
C VAL A 111 -16.09 21.61 -6.52
N LEU A 112 -15.33 21.76 -5.45
CA LEU A 112 -14.50 20.69 -4.87
C LEU A 112 -15.20 20.08 -3.65
N SER A 113 -15.37 18.76 -3.67
CA SER A 113 -15.74 17.95 -2.52
C SER A 113 -14.55 17.07 -2.11
N VAL A 114 -14.06 17.25 -0.89
CA VAL A 114 -12.92 16.50 -0.33
C VAL A 114 -13.43 15.39 0.58
N GLU A 115 -12.92 14.18 0.40
CA GLU A 115 -13.38 12.96 1.10
C GLU A 115 -14.89 12.70 0.91
N GLN A 116 -15.37 12.77 -0.34
CA GLN A 116 -16.79 12.54 -0.61
C GLN A 116 -17.11 11.05 -0.48
N THR A 117 -17.97 10.71 0.48
CA THR A 117 -18.47 9.35 0.67
C THR A 117 -19.62 9.07 -0.29
N PHE A 118 -19.73 7.82 -0.73
CA PHE A 118 -20.85 7.36 -1.56
C PHE A 118 -21.25 5.93 -1.20
N SER A 119 -22.53 5.63 -1.44
CA SER A 119 -23.10 4.30 -1.29
C SER A 119 -23.69 3.83 -2.61
N LEU A 120 -23.50 2.55 -2.91
CA LEU A 120 -24.11 1.88 -4.05
C LEU A 120 -25.46 1.23 -3.68
N SER A 121 -26.02 1.51 -2.50
CA SER A 121 -27.27 0.91 -2.00
C SER A 121 -28.46 1.08 -2.96
N LYS A 122 -28.52 2.19 -3.70
CA LYS A 122 -29.54 2.43 -4.74
C LYS A 122 -29.56 1.35 -5.84
N LEU A 123 -28.43 0.69 -6.07
CA LEU A 123 -28.27 -0.39 -7.04
C LEU A 123 -28.69 -1.77 -6.50
N GLN A 124 -29.04 -1.84 -5.20
CA GLN A 124 -29.42 -3.06 -4.48
C GLN A 124 -28.37 -4.18 -4.61
N PRO A 125 -27.09 -3.92 -4.24
CA PRO A 125 -26.05 -4.94 -4.21
C PRO A 125 -26.34 -6.02 -3.15
N PRO A 126 -25.74 -7.22 -3.26
CA PRO A 126 -25.95 -8.33 -2.33
C PRO A 126 -25.29 -8.13 -0.94
N PHE A 127 -24.51 -7.07 -0.76
CA PHE A 127 -23.85 -6.66 0.49
C PHE A 127 -23.63 -5.15 0.47
N GLU A 128 -23.20 -4.58 1.60
CA GLU A 128 -22.80 -3.17 1.63
C GLU A 128 -21.68 -2.89 0.63
N ALA A 129 -21.92 -1.93 -0.25
CA ALA A 129 -20.97 -1.52 -1.28
C ALA A 129 -20.92 0.02 -1.39
N GLY A 130 -19.71 0.55 -1.52
CA GLY A 130 -19.48 2.00 -1.51
C GLY A 130 -18.02 2.36 -1.32
N GLY A 131 -17.75 3.63 -1.04
CA GLY A 131 -16.39 4.09 -0.79
C GLY A 131 -16.31 5.58 -0.49
N THR A 132 -15.08 6.07 -0.42
CA THR A 132 -14.75 7.48 -0.24
C THR A 132 -13.78 7.88 -1.34
N ALA A 133 -14.15 8.90 -2.12
CA ALA A 133 -13.27 9.50 -3.11
C ALA A 133 -12.45 10.63 -2.47
N ASP A 134 -11.14 10.69 -2.76
CA ASP A 134 -10.23 11.66 -2.13
C ASP A 134 -10.61 13.10 -2.49
N ALA A 135 -10.79 13.37 -3.80
CA ALA A 135 -11.35 14.63 -4.31
C ALA A 135 -12.32 14.37 -5.46
N VAL A 136 -13.47 15.04 -5.41
CA VAL A 136 -14.47 15.08 -6.48
C VAL A 136 -14.64 16.54 -6.91
N LEU A 137 -14.30 16.82 -8.15
CA LEU A 137 -14.45 18.12 -8.79
C LEU A 137 -15.68 18.10 -9.69
N TRP A 138 -16.51 19.13 -9.60
CA TRP A 138 -17.63 19.36 -10.50
C TRP A 138 -17.38 20.61 -11.34
N PHE A 139 -17.49 20.47 -12.66
CA PHE A 139 -17.30 21.52 -13.65
C PHE A 139 -18.62 21.75 -14.42
N PRO A 140 -19.50 22.66 -13.93
CA PRO A 140 -20.85 22.83 -14.47
C PRO A 140 -20.91 23.07 -15.99
N MET A 141 -20.10 24.00 -16.50
CA MET A 141 -20.12 24.38 -17.92
C MET A 141 -19.47 23.34 -18.83
N TRP A 142 -18.68 22.42 -18.27
CA TRP A 142 -18.10 21.30 -19.01
C TRP A 142 -18.97 20.05 -18.93
N GLY A 143 -20.03 20.05 -18.12
CA GLY A 143 -20.83 18.85 -17.86
C GLY A 143 -20.00 17.69 -17.30
N LEU A 144 -18.97 17.99 -16.50
CA LEU A 144 -17.93 17.02 -16.11
C LEU A 144 -17.80 16.89 -14.60
N ILE A 145 -17.88 15.65 -14.10
CA ILE A 145 -17.32 15.29 -12.78
C ILE A 145 -15.91 14.74 -13.01
N GLU A 146 -14.93 15.17 -12.22
CA GLU A 146 -13.62 14.53 -12.15
C GLU A 146 -13.38 13.97 -10.74
N VAL A 147 -13.12 12.66 -10.65
CA VAL A 147 -12.69 12.00 -9.42
C VAL A 147 -11.17 11.85 -9.46
N VAL A 148 -10.47 12.47 -8.52
CA VAL A 148 -9.01 12.40 -8.41
C VAL A 148 -8.65 11.47 -7.26
N ASP A 149 -7.93 10.40 -7.55
CA ASP A 149 -7.51 9.36 -6.62
C ASP A 149 -5.98 9.43 -6.42
N LEU A 150 -5.57 9.65 -5.18
CA LEU A 150 -4.16 9.67 -4.79
C LEU A 150 -3.66 8.24 -4.59
N LYS A 151 -2.49 7.95 -5.16
CA LYS A 151 -1.77 6.70 -4.93
C LYS A 151 -0.37 7.00 -4.39
N GLY A 152 -0.24 6.98 -3.07
CA GLY A 152 1.04 7.21 -2.37
C GLY A 152 2.00 6.01 -2.33
N GLY A 153 1.56 4.82 -2.77
CA GLY A 153 2.37 3.61 -2.76
C GLY A 153 3.59 3.69 -3.70
N ARG A 154 4.69 3.06 -3.29
CA ARG A 154 5.95 3.02 -4.06
C ARG A 154 6.02 1.78 -4.94
N GLY A 155 6.42 1.95 -6.20
CA GLY A 155 6.84 0.86 -7.08
C GLY A 155 5.73 -0.09 -7.58
N VAL A 156 4.46 0.20 -7.29
CA VAL A 156 3.32 -0.56 -7.82
C VAL A 156 2.47 0.37 -8.66
N VAL A 157 2.53 0.20 -9.97
CA VAL A 157 1.73 1.02 -10.90
C VAL A 157 0.27 0.59 -10.83
N VAL A 158 -0.63 1.58 -10.77
CA VAL A 158 -2.06 1.38 -10.96
C VAL A 158 -2.45 1.99 -12.31
N GLU A 159 -2.96 1.14 -13.21
CA GLU A 159 -3.44 1.55 -14.52
C GLU A 159 -4.73 2.35 -14.40
N ALA A 160 -4.85 3.41 -15.20
CA ALA A 160 -6.09 4.17 -15.30
C ALA A 160 -7.09 3.45 -16.22
N ALA A 161 -6.63 3.05 -17.41
CA ALA A 161 -7.45 2.46 -18.44
C ALA A 161 -8.06 1.11 -18.02
N GLY A 162 -9.37 0.98 -18.18
CA GLY A 162 -10.10 -0.26 -17.93
C GLY A 162 -10.13 -0.67 -16.45
N ASN A 163 -9.86 0.26 -15.53
CA ASN A 163 -9.73 -0.07 -14.11
C ASN A 163 -11.10 -0.13 -13.40
N PRO A 164 -11.55 -1.30 -12.91
CA PRO A 164 -12.84 -1.42 -12.23
C PRO A 164 -12.95 -0.57 -10.96
N GLN A 165 -11.83 -0.31 -10.26
CA GLN A 165 -11.82 0.57 -9.09
C GLN A 165 -12.20 1.99 -9.48
N LEU A 166 -11.56 2.56 -10.51
CA LEU A 166 -11.85 3.91 -10.97
C LEU A 166 -13.28 4.03 -11.51
N ARG A 167 -13.76 3.03 -12.25
CA ARG A 167 -15.15 2.98 -12.72
C ARG A 167 -16.15 2.96 -11.57
N THR A 168 -15.89 2.22 -10.49
CA THR A 168 -16.71 2.26 -9.27
C THR A 168 -16.72 3.65 -8.63
N TYR A 169 -15.57 4.32 -8.57
CA TYR A 169 -15.50 5.70 -8.07
C TYR A 169 -16.27 6.69 -8.94
N ALA A 170 -16.16 6.57 -10.27
CA ALA A 170 -16.91 7.38 -11.21
C ALA A 170 -18.43 7.21 -11.05
N LEU A 171 -18.90 5.96 -10.97
CA LEU A 171 -20.31 5.64 -10.71
C LEU A 171 -20.76 6.16 -9.34
N GLY A 172 -19.92 5.97 -8.32
CA GLY A 172 -20.15 6.47 -6.97
C GLY A 172 -20.34 7.98 -6.92
N ALA A 173 -19.50 8.74 -7.63
CA ALA A 173 -19.59 10.19 -7.71
C ALA A 173 -20.88 10.66 -8.38
N ILE A 174 -21.38 9.97 -9.42
CA ILE A 174 -22.70 10.27 -10.01
C ILE A 174 -23.81 10.05 -8.98
N LEU A 175 -23.81 8.88 -8.32
CA LEU A 175 -24.88 8.48 -7.39
C LEU A 175 -24.94 9.35 -6.13
N ALA A 176 -23.80 9.87 -5.68
CA ALA A 176 -23.68 10.82 -4.58
C ALA A 176 -24.19 12.22 -4.94
N ASN A 177 -24.24 12.56 -6.24
CA ASN A 177 -24.59 13.90 -6.71
C ASN A 177 -25.76 13.89 -7.74
N PRO A 178 -26.96 13.37 -7.39
CA PRO A 178 -28.06 13.12 -8.33
C PRO A 178 -28.69 14.37 -8.97
N GLY A 179 -28.39 15.57 -8.46
CA GLY A 179 -28.91 16.84 -8.99
C GLY A 179 -28.00 17.52 -10.00
N LEU A 180 -26.82 16.95 -10.30
CA LEU A 180 -25.85 17.55 -11.22
C LEU A 180 -26.12 17.11 -12.66
N SER A 181 -26.00 18.04 -13.60
CA SER A 181 -26.19 17.78 -15.05
C SER A 181 -24.92 17.22 -15.68
N VAL A 182 -24.57 15.98 -15.36
CA VAL A 182 -23.31 15.34 -15.77
C VAL A 182 -23.45 14.66 -17.14
N GLU A 183 -22.54 14.96 -18.07
CA GLU A 183 -22.40 14.26 -19.35
C GLU A 183 -21.28 13.21 -19.30
N LYS A 184 -20.17 13.57 -18.67
CA LYS A 184 -18.95 12.75 -18.58
C LYS A 184 -18.43 12.70 -17.15
N VAL A 185 -17.77 11.60 -16.83
CA VAL A 185 -16.98 11.47 -15.61
C VAL A 185 -15.55 11.11 -15.97
N MET A 186 -14.59 11.86 -15.47
CA MET A 186 -13.18 11.56 -15.58
C MET A 186 -12.67 10.99 -14.26
N SER A 187 -11.92 9.90 -14.30
CA SER A 187 -11.19 9.39 -13.14
C SER A 187 -9.72 9.57 -13.38
N THR A 188 -9.04 10.24 -12.47
CA THR A 188 -7.62 10.57 -12.56
C THR A 188 -6.87 9.93 -11.40
N ILE A 189 -5.82 9.19 -11.72
CA ILE A 189 -4.84 8.70 -10.74
C ILE A 189 -3.69 9.70 -10.67
N VAL A 190 -3.36 10.15 -9.46
CA VAL A 190 -2.11 10.86 -9.17
C VAL A 190 -1.19 9.93 -8.39
N GLN A 191 -0.11 9.47 -9.03
CA GLN A 191 0.82 8.48 -8.46
C GLN A 191 2.29 8.93 -8.57
N PRO A 192 2.75 9.86 -7.71
CA PRO A 192 4.08 10.45 -7.84
C PRO A 192 5.23 9.46 -7.67
N ARG A 193 5.02 8.40 -6.86
CA ARG A 193 6.03 7.42 -6.44
C ARG A 193 6.08 6.14 -7.29
N ALA A 194 5.41 6.13 -8.44
CA ALA A 194 5.51 5.06 -9.41
C ALA A 194 5.74 5.64 -10.82
N ALA A 195 6.89 5.33 -11.40
CA ALA A 195 7.18 5.70 -12.79
C ALA A 195 6.28 4.88 -13.72
N HIS A 196 5.75 5.54 -14.74
CA HIS A 196 4.92 4.93 -15.77
C HIS A 196 5.21 5.61 -17.11
N LYS A 197 5.07 4.86 -18.21
CA LYS A 197 5.33 5.34 -19.58
C LYS A 197 4.48 6.56 -19.96
N ASP A 198 3.23 6.60 -19.48
CA ASP A 198 2.27 7.68 -19.76
C ASP A 198 2.28 8.77 -18.67
N GLY A 199 3.32 8.81 -17.83
CA GLY A 199 3.48 9.79 -16.77
C GLY A 199 2.86 9.39 -15.43
N ARG A 200 3.13 10.22 -14.42
CA ARG A 200 2.73 10.01 -13.01
C ARG A 200 1.26 10.35 -12.74
N ILE A 201 0.62 11.05 -13.66
CA ILE A 201 -0.79 11.45 -13.59
C ILE A 201 -1.47 10.92 -14.85
N ARG A 202 -2.55 10.16 -14.68
CA ARG A 202 -3.18 9.40 -15.76
C ARG A 202 -4.68 9.41 -15.56
N SER A 203 -5.44 9.55 -16.64
CA SER A 203 -6.90 9.69 -16.56
C SER A 203 -7.61 8.76 -17.54
N GLU A 204 -8.81 8.32 -17.18
CA GLU A 204 -9.78 7.69 -18.08
C GLU A 204 -11.08 8.49 -18.00
N THR A 205 -11.73 8.73 -19.13
CA THR A 205 -13.03 9.43 -19.20
C THR A 205 -14.11 8.46 -19.63
N PHE A 206 -15.24 8.52 -18.95
CA PHE A 206 -16.42 7.70 -19.18
C PHE A 206 -17.60 8.59 -19.54
N HIS A 207 -18.42 8.17 -20.51
CA HIS A 207 -19.76 8.74 -20.63
C HIS A 207 -20.66 8.17 -19.55
N VAL A 208 -21.62 8.97 -19.06
CA VAL A 208 -22.57 8.52 -18.03
C VAL A 208 -23.33 7.28 -18.50
N VAL A 209 -23.68 7.21 -19.80
CA VAL A 209 -24.37 6.05 -20.39
C VAL A 209 -23.53 4.77 -20.24
N ASP A 210 -22.24 4.82 -20.57
CA ASP A 210 -21.34 3.67 -20.46
C ASP A 210 -21.22 3.18 -18.99
N LEU A 211 -21.21 4.10 -18.02
CA LEU A 211 -21.20 3.75 -16.60
C LEU A 211 -22.51 3.11 -16.14
N MET A 212 -23.64 3.55 -16.69
CA MET A 212 -24.95 2.94 -16.42
C MET A 212 -25.02 1.52 -16.99
N GLU A 213 -24.48 1.29 -18.19
CA GLU A 213 -24.38 -0.06 -18.77
C GLU A 213 -23.47 -0.97 -17.93
N TRP A 214 -22.30 -0.47 -17.53
CA TRP A 214 -21.34 -1.20 -16.70
C TRP A 214 -21.89 -1.57 -15.31
N THR A 215 -22.93 -0.88 -14.83
CA THR A 215 -23.58 -1.20 -13.55
C THR A 215 -24.09 -2.64 -13.50
N ALA A 216 -24.57 -3.19 -14.63
CA ALA A 216 -25.01 -4.58 -14.69
C ALA A 216 -23.86 -5.56 -14.45
N ASP A 217 -22.70 -5.32 -15.07
CA ASP A 217 -21.50 -6.15 -14.90
C ASP A 217 -20.96 -6.07 -13.47
N LEU A 218 -20.99 -4.88 -12.87
CA LEU A 218 -20.61 -4.69 -11.46
C LEU A 218 -21.50 -5.50 -10.52
N LEU A 219 -22.82 -5.43 -10.70
CA LEU A 219 -23.76 -6.20 -9.90
C LEU A 219 -23.59 -7.72 -10.12
N ALA A 220 -23.30 -8.16 -11.35
CA ALA A 220 -23.01 -9.56 -11.65
C ALA A 220 -21.74 -10.03 -10.92
N ALA A 221 -20.67 -9.24 -10.93
CA ALA A 221 -19.43 -9.53 -10.21
C ALA A 221 -19.68 -9.60 -8.68
N MET A 222 -20.47 -8.67 -8.12
CA MET A 222 -20.84 -8.68 -6.71
C MET A 222 -21.66 -9.92 -6.33
N ARG A 223 -22.64 -10.30 -7.17
CA ARG A 223 -23.44 -11.53 -6.96
C ARG A 223 -22.56 -12.77 -7.00
N ARG A 224 -21.63 -12.87 -7.95
CA ARG A 224 -20.68 -14.00 -8.02
C ARG A 224 -19.80 -14.10 -6.77
N ALA A 225 -19.41 -12.97 -6.17
CA ALA A 225 -18.68 -12.97 -4.91
C ALA A 225 -19.56 -13.37 -3.71
N SER A 226 -20.83 -12.94 -3.69
CA SER A 226 -21.82 -13.39 -2.69
C SER A 226 -22.05 -14.91 -2.78
N ASP A 227 -22.21 -15.45 -3.99
CA ASP A 227 -22.33 -16.88 -4.24
C ASP A 227 -21.11 -17.65 -3.75
N ALA A 228 -19.90 -17.11 -3.98
CA ALA A 228 -18.67 -17.68 -3.45
C ALA A 228 -18.68 -17.78 -1.92
N GLY A 229 -19.12 -16.74 -1.22
CA GLY A 229 -19.30 -16.76 0.24
C GLY A 229 -20.30 -17.83 0.69
N ASN A 230 -21.49 -17.85 0.07
CA ASN A 230 -22.55 -18.81 0.38
C ASN A 230 -22.13 -20.28 0.15
N ALA A 231 -21.29 -20.52 -0.84
CA ALA A 231 -20.83 -21.86 -1.21
C ALA A 231 -19.65 -22.36 -0.35
N ARG A 232 -18.92 -21.47 0.35
CA ARG A 232 -17.64 -21.78 1.01
C ARG A 232 -17.69 -22.97 1.98
N HIS A 233 -18.79 -23.12 2.70
CA HIS A 233 -19.00 -24.20 3.68
C HIS A 233 -19.90 -25.33 3.15
N LYS A 234 -20.42 -25.20 1.92
CA LYS A 234 -21.38 -26.15 1.32
C LYS A 234 -20.74 -27.06 0.27
N MET A 235 -19.51 -26.79 -0.12
CA MET A 235 -18.79 -27.54 -1.15
C MET A 235 -17.37 -27.89 -0.69
N GLY A 236 -16.76 -28.90 -1.31
CA GLY A 236 -15.38 -29.30 -0.99
C GLY A 236 -14.40 -28.18 -1.29
N GLY A 237 -13.36 -28.00 -0.46
CA GLY A 237 -12.43 -26.86 -0.57
C GLY A 237 -11.73 -26.74 -1.92
N LEU A 238 -11.33 -27.86 -2.53
CA LEU A 238 -10.73 -27.90 -3.87
C LEU A 238 -11.73 -27.49 -4.95
N GLN A 239 -12.97 -28.00 -4.87
CA GLN A 239 -14.03 -27.64 -5.81
C GLN A 239 -14.38 -26.15 -5.70
N TRP A 240 -14.44 -25.62 -4.47
CA TRP A 240 -14.67 -24.20 -4.21
C TRP A 240 -13.56 -23.34 -4.82
N ALA A 241 -12.30 -23.72 -4.57
CA ALA A 241 -11.14 -23.02 -5.08
C ALA A 241 -11.15 -22.96 -6.61
N ALA A 242 -11.40 -24.09 -7.27
CA ALA A 242 -11.45 -24.15 -8.73
C ALA A 242 -12.58 -23.29 -9.34
N GLN A 243 -13.71 -23.15 -8.66
CA GLN A 243 -14.87 -22.40 -9.16
C GLN A 243 -14.78 -20.89 -8.92
N TYR A 244 -14.21 -20.48 -7.78
CA TYR A 244 -14.30 -19.09 -7.30
C TYR A 244 -12.97 -18.37 -7.14
N LEU A 245 -11.84 -19.08 -7.12
CA LEU A 245 -10.53 -18.43 -7.06
C LEU A 245 -9.91 -18.31 -8.45
N ASN A 246 -9.31 -17.15 -8.70
CA ASN A 246 -8.59 -16.87 -9.93
C ASN A 246 -7.32 -16.10 -9.57
N ALA A 247 -6.15 -16.71 -9.75
CA ALA A 247 -4.89 -16.06 -9.42
C ALA A 247 -4.41 -15.14 -10.55
N GLY A 248 -4.05 -13.90 -10.24
CA GLY A 248 -3.59 -12.90 -11.22
C GLY A 248 -2.91 -11.70 -10.57
N SER A 249 -2.75 -10.61 -11.33
CA SER A 249 -2.09 -9.37 -10.87
C SER A 249 -2.72 -8.78 -9.60
N HIS A 250 -4.03 -8.98 -9.41
CA HIS A 250 -4.77 -8.51 -8.25
C HIS A 250 -4.40 -9.24 -6.94
N CYS A 251 -3.71 -10.40 -6.99
CA CYS A 251 -3.29 -11.12 -5.79
C CYS A 251 -2.35 -10.27 -4.92
N LYS A 252 -1.58 -9.35 -5.49
CA LYS A 252 -0.69 -8.46 -4.72
C LYS A 252 -1.40 -7.66 -3.63
N PHE A 253 -2.68 -7.34 -3.83
CA PHE A 253 -3.51 -6.59 -2.89
C PHE A 253 -4.52 -7.47 -2.14
N CYS A 254 -4.38 -8.79 -2.24
CA CYS A 254 -5.27 -9.74 -1.58
C CYS A 254 -4.73 -10.09 -0.19
N PRO A 255 -5.52 -9.91 0.88
CA PRO A 255 -5.11 -10.33 2.22
C PRO A 255 -4.84 -11.84 2.33
N ALA A 256 -5.51 -12.64 1.50
CA ALA A 256 -5.39 -14.09 1.48
C ALA A 256 -4.22 -14.65 0.67
N THR A 257 -3.34 -13.81 0.12
CA THR A 257 -2.24 -14.24 -0.77
C THR A 257 -1.35 -15.32 -0.16
N GLY A 258 -1.09 -15.27 1.15
CA GLY A 258 -0.27 -16.26 1.84
C GLY A 258 -0.94 -17.63 2.03
N VAL A 259 -2.27 -17.74 1.89
CA VAL A 259 -3.06 -18.97 2.14
C VAL A 259 -3.90 -19.40 0.93
N CYS A 260 -3.69 -18.78 -0.23
CA CYS A 260 -4.54 -18.97 -1.41
C CYS A 260 -4.12 -20.20 -2.22
N PRO A 261 -4.95 -21.27 -2.29
CA PRO A 261 -4.58 -22.49 -3.01
C PRO A 261 -4.48 -22.26 -4.52
N ALA A 262 -5.29 -21.36 -5.10
CA ALA A 262 -5.19 -21.05 -6.54
C ALA A 262 -3.88 -20.32 -6.89
N LEU A 263 -3.37 -19.48 -5.98
CA LEU A 263 -2.08 -18.82 -6.18
C LEU A 263 -0.92 -19.80 -5.97
N GLU A 264 -0.99 -20.63 -4.93
CA GLU A 264 -0.02 -21.70 -4.70
C GLU A 264 0.09 -22.64 -5.90
N GLN A 265 -1.05 -23.07 -6.46
CA GLN A 265 -1.08 -23.88 -7.67
C GLN A 265 -0.43 -23.13 -8.85
N LYS A 266 -0.84 -21.88 -9.11
CA LYS A 266 -0.29 -21.09 -10.22
C LYS A 266 1.22 -20.84 -10.10
N VAL A 267 1.72 -20.64 -8.88
CA VAL A 267 3.16 -20.51 -8.60
C VAL A 267 3.88 -21.85 -8.77
N THR A 268 3.26 -22.95 -8.35
CA THR A 268 3.82 -24.30 -8.51
C THR A 268 3.89 -24.70 -9.97
N ASP A 269 2.83 -24.46 -10.76
CA ASP A 269 2.81 -24.68 -12.20
C ASP A 269 3.88 -23.82 -12.90
N ALA A 270 4.03 -22.58 -12.45
CA ALA A 270 5.05 -21.67 -12.93
C ALA A 270 6.48 -22.19 -12.67
N ALA A 271 6.72 -22.77 -11.50
CA ALA A 271 7.98 -23.44 -11.18
C ALA A 271 8.12 -24.78 -11.91
N GLY A 272 7.01 -25.49 -12.17
CA GLY A 272 6.94 -26.73 -12.92
C GLY A 272 7.47 -26.60 -14.35
N ILE A 273 7.32 -25.42 -14.98
CA ILE A 273 7.93 -25.09 -16.28
C ILE A 273 9.48 -25.17 -16.27
N TRP A 274 10.11 -25.16 -15.09
CA TRP A 274 11.55 -25.44 -14.95
C TRP A 274 11.90 -26.93 -14.91
N PHE A 275 10.90 -27.82 -14.77
CA PHE A 275 11.03 -29.27 -14.67
C PHE A 275 10.27 -30.03 -15.76
N ASP A 276 9.41 -29.36 -16.55
CA ASP A 276 8.46 -29.92 -17.52
C ASP A 276 9.07 -30.36 -18.85
N ASP A 277 10.14 -31.14 -18.79
CA ASP A 277 10.37 -32.07 -19.87
C ASP A 277 10.71 -33.44 -19.27
N LEU A 278 9.67 -34.10 -18.74
CA LEU A 278 9.75 -35.45 -18.19
C LEU A 278 10.08 -36.49 -19.28
N ASP A 279 9.71 -36.20 -20.53
CA ASP A 279 10.03 -37.02 -21.71
C ASP A 279 11.40 -36.67 -22.33
N ASN A 280 11.98 -35.52 -21.97
CA ASN A 280 13.30 -35.08 -22.44
C ASN A 280 14.02 -34.24 -21.36
N PRO A 281 14.57 -34.88 -20.30
CA PRO A 281 15.09 -34.19 -19.12
C PRO A 281 16.13 -33.14 -19.49
N TYR A 282 15.75 -31.88 -19.34
CA TYR A 282 16.58 -30.74 -19.69
C TYR A 282 16.97 -29.93 -18.45
N ILE A 283 18.25 -29.58 -18.30
CA ILE A 283 18.72 -28.70 -17.23
C ILE A 283 18.29 -27.27 -17.58
N ALA A 284 17.20 -26.78 -16.99
CA ALA A 284 16.50 -25.54 -17.33
C ALA A 284 17.31 -24.22 -17.25
N ASN A 285 18.60 -24.27 -16.87
CA ASN A 285 19.49 -23.11 -16.74
C ASN A 285 20.78 -23.26 -17.56
N MET A 286 20.73 -23.86 -18.74
CA MET A 286 21.85 -23.81 -19.68
C MET A 286 21.78 -22.52 -20.53
N PRO A 287 22.92 -21.88 -20.85
CA PRO A 287 22.95 -20.65 -21.66
C PRO A 287 22.19 -20.76 -22.98
N ASP A 288 22.21 -21.94 -23.60
CA ASP A 288 21.63 -22.20 -24.93
C ASP A 288 20.11 -22.46 -24.90
N SER A 289 19.48 -22.55 -23.72
CA SER A 289 18.02 -22.77 -23.55
C SER A 289 17.18 -21.51 -23.38
N LEU A 290 17.81 -20.37 -23.14
CA LEU A 290 17.11 -19.13 -22.82
C LEU A 290 16.81 -18.35 -24.10
N ASP A 291 15.92 -18.90 -24.92
CA ASP A 291 15.32 -18.13 -26.02
C ASP A 291 14.65 -16.85 -25.44
N PRO A 292 14.73 -15.70 -26.12
CA PRO A 292 14.13 -14.45 -25.66
C PRO A 292 12.65 -14.55 -25.27
N ARG A 293 11.86 -15.38 -25.95
CA ARG A 293 10.43 -15.57 -25.62
C ARG A 293 10.24 -16.34 -24.31
N ARG A 294 11.02 -17.40 -24.08
CA ARG A 294 11.04 -18.13 -22.79
C ARG A 294 11.53 -17.24 -21.66
N LEU A 295 12.55 -16.42 -21.91
CA LEU A 295 13.06 -15.47 -20.93
C LEU A 295 12.01 -14.42 -20.56
N SER A 296 11.31 -13.84 -21.54
CA SER A 296 10.21 -12.89 -21.30
C SER A 296 9.12 -13.49 -20.40
N ARG A 297 8.62 -14.70 -20.73
CA ARG A 297 7.61 -15.38 -19.91
C ARG A 297 8.12 -15.64 -18.49
N THR A 298 9.39 -16.02 -18.36
CA THR A 298 10.00 -16.28 -17.05
C THR A 298 10.08 -14.99 -16.23
N LEU A 299 10.51 -13.87 -16.81
CA LEU A 299 10.56 -12.57 -16.13
C LEU A 299 9.16 -12.15 -15.63
N ASP A 300 8.11 -12.34 -16.43
CA ASP A 300 6.73 -12.03 -16.02
C ASP A 300 6.26 -12.88 -14.82
N MET A 301 6.74 -14.12 -14.72
CA MET A 301 6.38 -15.05 -13.65
C MET A 301 7.15 -14.79 -12.35
N LEU A 302 8.39 -14.28 -12.44
CA LEU A 302 9.25 -14.06 -11.26
C LEU A 302 8.63 -13.07 -10.27
N ASP A 303 7.99 -12.00 -10.75
CA ASP A 303 7.34 -11.00 -9.88
C ASP A 303 6.22 -11.64 -9.03
N MET A 304 5.40 -12.48 -9.64
CA MET A 304 4.34 -13.22 -8.96
C MET A 304 4.91 -14.19 -7.91
N ILE A 305 5.99 -14.91 -8.25
CA ILE A 305 6.66 -15.84 -7.34
C ILE A 305 7.26 -15.07 -6.16
N GLU A 306 7.90 -13.93 -6.40
CA GLU A 306 8.50 -13.11 -5.35
C GLU A 306 7.44 -12.57 -4.38
N ASP A 307 6.32 -12.07 -4.91
CA ASP A 307 5.18 -11.60 -4.11
C ASP A 307 4.57 -12.74 -3.28
N TRP A 308 4.45 -13.95 -3.83
CA TRP A 308 4.02 -15.13 -3.07
C TRP A 308 5.01 -15.51 -1.96
N ILE A 309 6.33 -15.55 -2.25
CA ILE A 309 7.37 -15.82 -1.23
C ILE A 309 7.28 -14.80 -0.09
N LYS A 310 7.11 -13.52 -0.41
CA LYS A 310 6.93 -12.46 0.60
C LYS A 310 5.67 -12.71 1.44
N ALA A 311 4.54 -13.06 0.81
CA ALA A 311 3.29 -13.36 1.51
C ALA A 311 3.40 -14.55 2.45
N VAL A 312 4.05 -15.65 2.02
CA VAL A 312 4.29 -16.84 2.87
C VAL A 312 5.17 -16.49 4.08
N ARG A 313 6.21 -15.68 3.90
CA ARG A 313 7.05 -15.21 5.01
C ARG A 313 6.26 -14.39 6.03
N VAL A 314 5.38 -13.50 5.57
CA VAL A 314 4.51 -12.69 6.43
C VAL A 314 3.51 -13.57 7.19
N LEU A 315 2.92 -14.56 6.52
CA LEU A 315 2.04 -15.54 7.16
C LEU A 315 2.76 -16.30 8.27
N ALA A 316 3.91 -16.89 7.97
CA ALA A 316 4.70 -17.66 8.94
C ALA A 316 5.10 -16.81 10.15
N HIS A 317 5.54 -15.57 9.93
CA HIS A 317 5.85 -14.63 11.01
C HIS A 317 4.62 -14.31 11.86
N THR A 318 3.47 -14.06 11.24
CA THR A 318 2.21 -13.75 11.94
C THR A 318 1.72 -14.94 12.76
N GLN A 319 1.81 -16.16 12.24
CA GLN A 319 1.48 -17.37 12.98
C GLN A 319 2.42 -17.57 14.18
N ALA A 320 3.72 -17.38 13.99
CA ALA A 320 4.69 -17.48 15.08
C ALA A 320 4.44 -16.44 16.18
N GLU A 321 4.10 -15.20 15.82
CA GLU A 321 3.72 -14.13 16.77
C GLU A 321 2.44 -14.45 17.55
N ALA A 322 1.51 -15.20 16.93
CA ALA A 322 0.31 -15.72 17.57
C ALA A 322 0.59 -16.95 18.46
N GLY A 323 1.84 -17.40 18.56
CA GLY A 323 2.25 -18.52 19.40
C GLY A 323 2.15 -19.90 18.75
N ILE A 324 1.91 -19.96 17.44
CA ILE A 324 1.95 -21.21 16.67
C ILE A 324 3.42 -21.57 16.43
N ASP A 325 3.80 -22.81 16.77
CA ASP A 325 5.16 -23.29 16.54
C ASP A 325 5.37 -23.59 15.04
N ILE A 326 6.48 -23.07 14.49
CA ILE A 326 6.87 -23.29 13.10
C ILE A 326 8.16 -24.12 13.09
N PRO A 327 8.09 -25.42 12.75
CA PRO A 327 9.25 -26.31 12.85
C PRO A 327 10.50 -25.78 12.15
N GLY A 328 11.62 -25.72 12.88
CA GLY A 328 12.92 -25.24 12.37
C GLY A 328 13.10 -23.72 12.35
N TYR A 329 12.10 -22.94 12.77
CA TYR A 329 12.15 -21.48 12.85
C TYR A 329 11.93 -20.99 14.28
N ARG A 330 12.47 -19.80 14.61
CA ARG A 330 12.20 -19.12 15.88
C ARG A 330 12.08 -17.61 15.71
N LEU A 331 11.28 -16.98 16.56
CA LEU A 331 11.23 -15.52 16.66
C LEU A 331 12.49 -15.01 17.36
N VAL A 332 13.04 -13.90 16.86
CA VAL A 332 14.19 -13.20 17.46
C VAL A 332 13.92 -11.69 17.51
N PRO A 333 14.36 -10.94 18.54
CA PRO A 333 14.02 -9.52 18.71
C PRO A 333 14.62 -8.65 17.60
N ARG A 334 13.82 -8.03 16.73
CA ARG A 334 14.32 -7.25 15.58
C ARG A 334 15.30 -6.18 16.09
N GLN A 335 16.47 -6.10 15.46
CA GLN A 335 17.46 -5.07 15.75
C GLN A 335 17.34 -4.01 14.65
N GLY A 336 16.94 -2.80 15.02
CA GLY A 336 16.90 -1.66 14.12
C GLY A 336 18.30 -1.17 13.75
N ARG A 337 18.34 -0.15 12.88
CA ARG A 337 19.56 0.64 12.68
C ARG A 337 19.70 1.59 13.86
N GLU A 338 20.92 1.81 14.32
CA GLU A 338 21.22 2.79 15.36
C GLU A 338 20.73 4.20 14.96
N THR A 339 19.98 4.86 15.85
CA THR A 339 19.38 6.19 15.65
C THR A 339 19.74 7.12 16.81
N TRP A 340 19.72 8.43 16.56
CA TRP A 340 19.87 9.44 17.62
C TRP A 340 18.62 9.47 18.51
N GLN A 341 18.82 9.69 19.81
CA GLN A 341 17.72 9.95 20.75
C GLN A 341 17.08 11.31 20.47
N GLY A 342 15.81 11.50 20.83
CA GLY A 342 15.02 12.69 20.45
C GLY A 342 15.59 14.04 20.91
N ALA A 343 16.35 14.07 22.02
CA ALA A 343 16.99 15.28 22.54
C ALA A 343 18.46 15.45 22.08
N ALA A 344 18.99 14.53 21.27
CA ALA A 344 20.41 14.49 20.94
C ALA A 344 20.85 15.54 19.91
N GLU A 345 19.92 16.12 19.14
CA GLU A 345 20.29 16.89 17.94
C GLU A 345 21.21 18.08 18.25
N MET A 346 20.87 18.88 19.25
CA MET A 346 21.68 20.04 19.62
C MET A 346 23.07 19.63 20.11
N THR A 347 23.14 18.61 20.96
CA THR A 347 24.42 18.10 21.48
C THR A 347 25.29 17.54 20.36
N VAL A 348 24.72 16.76 19.44
CA VAL A 348 25.44 16.22 18.27
C VAL A 348 26.02 17.36 17.42
N ARG A 349 25.22 18.40 17.14
CA ARG A 349 25.69 19.56 16.36
C ARG A 349 26.83 20.29 17.06
N THR A 350 26.67 20.65 18.32
CA THR A 350 27.70 21.37 19.10
C THR A 350 29.00 20.57 19.16
N THR A 351 28.93 19.29 19.53
CA THR A 351 30.11 18.42 19.63
C THR A 351 30.81 18.24 18.29
N CYS A 352 30.08 18.17 17.17
CA CYS A 352 30.72 18.07 15.85
C CYS A 352 31.42 19.38 15.44
N ILE A 353 30.83 20.54 15.74
CA ILE A 353 31.41 21.86 15.46
C ILE A 353 32.69 22.06 16.29
N GLU A 354 32.64 21.75 17.58
CA GLU A 354 33.81 21.83 18.48
C GLU A 354 34.94 20.88 18.07
N ALA A 355 34.60 19.73 17.49
CA ALA A 355 35.55 18.78 16.92
C ALA A 355 36.11 19.20 15.54
N GLY A 356 35.71 20.36 15.01
CA GLY A 356 36.19 20.89 13.73
C GLY A 356 35.64 20.18 12.49
N LEU A 357 34.50 19.48 12.59
CA LEU A 357 33.83 18.92 11.42
C LEU A 357 33.09 20.02 10.64
N ALA A 358 33.23 19.98 9.31
CA ALA A 358 32.36 20.76 8.43
C ALA A 358 30.90 20.28 8.54
N GLU A 359 29.95 21.21 8.43
CA GLU A 359 28.51 20.93 8.65
C GLU A 359 27.97 19.83 7.72
N ASP A 360 28.43 19.82 6.47
CA ASP A 360 28.11 18.81 5.46
C ASP A 360 28.58 17.39 5.84
N ARG A 361 29.38 17.22 6.89
CA ARG A 361 29.86 15.93 7.38
C ARG A 361 28.95 15.29 8.40
N PHE A 362 28.13 16.06 9.11
CA PHE A 362 27.20 15.57 10.13
C PHE A 362 25.74 15.98 9.90
N VAL A 363 25.47 16.87 8.95
CA VAL A 363 24.12 17.33 8.54
C VAL A 363 23.90 17.00 7.05
N ASN A 364 22.74 16.44 6.74
CA ASN A 364 22.14 16.42 5.40
C ASN A 364 21.11 17.56 5.31
N PRO A 365 20.63 17.96 4.12
CA PRO A 365 19.57 18.95 4.01
C PRO A 365 18.39 18.62 4.94
N GLY A 366 18.16 19.48 5.94
CA GLY A 366 17.08 19.35 6.92
C GLY A 366 17.21 18.27 8.00
N LYS A 367 18.28 17.45 8.05
CA LYS A 367 18.39 16.38 9.06
C LYS A 367 19.81 15.97 9.42
N LEU A 368 20.03 15.55 10.66
CA LEU A 368 21.29 14.92 11.07
C LEU A 368 21.58 13.62 10.30
N ARG A 369 22.86 13.36 10.06
CA ARG A 369 23.35 12.05 9.59
C ARG A 369 23.24 11.00 10.69
N THR A 370 23.27 9.72 10.30
CA THR A 370 23.15 8.60 11.25
C THR A 370 24.30 8.58 12.28
N PRO A 371 24.10 8.03 13.49
CA PRO A 371 25.15 7.91 14.51
C PRO A 371 26.44 7.26 13.98
N LYS A 372 26.32 6.20 13.19
CA LYS A 372 27.47 5.57 12.52
C LYS A 372 28.21 6.54 11.59
N GLN A 373 27.51 7.27 10.72
CA GLN A 373 28.13 8.22 9.78
C GLN A 373 28.85 9.36 10.49
N VAL A 374 28.25 9.91 11.54
CA VAL A 374 28.86 10.98 12.35
C VAL A 374 30.09 10.47 13.10
N ARG A 375 30.01 9.30 13.74
CA ARG A 375 31.18 8.69 14.40
C ARG A 375 32.30 8.38 13.42
N ASP A 376 31.98 7.89 12.21
CA ASP A 376 32.98 7.66 11.16
C ASP A 376 33.61 8.97 10.65
N ALA A 377 32.85 10.07 10.60
CA ALA A 377 33.39 11.38 10.28
C ALA A 377 34.33 11.90 11.40
N LEU A 378 33.93 11.76 12.67
CA LEU A 378 34.75 12.12 13.82
C LEU A 378 36.05 11.30 13.91
N ARG A 379 36.00 10.00 13.57
CA ARG A 379 37.20 9.14 13.51
C ARG A 379 38.23 9.66 12.51
N LYS A 380 37.80 10.18 11.36
CA LYS A 380 38.69 10.70 10.33
C LYS A 380 39.44 11.97 10.75
N VAL A 381 38.87 12.75 11.66
CA VAL A 381 39.50 13.94 12.23
C VAL A 381 40.17 13.66 13.58
N GLY A 382 40.22 12.40 14.03
CA GLY A 382 40.88 12.01 15.28
C GLY A 382 40.16 12.44 16.55
N ALA A 383 38.88 12.82 16.48
CA ALA A 383 38.12 13.35 17.61
C ALA A 383 37.52 12.23 18.49
N THR A 384 38.39 11.49 19.20
CA THR A 384 37.98 10.34 20.03
C THR A 384 37.09 10.71 21.22
N ASP A 385 37.32 11.88 21.83
CA ASP A 385 36.51 12.32 22.98
C ASP A 385 35.10 12.74 22.54
N ALA A 386 34.97 13.37 21.38
CA ALA A 386 33.68 13.65 20.76
C ALA A 386 32.88 12.36 20.48
N ILE A 387 33.54 11.30 20.02
CA ILE A 387 32.88 9.99 19.80
C ILE A 387 32.31 9.44 21.12
N ARG A 388 33.07 9.52 22.22
CA ARG A 388 32.61 9.06 23.55
C ARG A 388 31.41 9.85 24.05
N VAL A 389 31.40 11.17 23.86
CA VAL A 389 30.25 12.03 24.24
C VAL A 389 28.99 11.59 23.48
N LEU A 390 29.13 11.24 22.20
CA LEU A 390 27.99 10.88 21.36
C LEU A 390 27.52 9.42 21.53
N GLU A 391 28.32 8.52 22.09
CA GLU A 391 27.95 7.11 22.29
C GLU A 391 26.69 6.94 23.15
N GLY A 392 26.49 7.80 24.14
CA GLY A 392 25.31 7.77 25.02
C GLY A 392 24.05 8.38 24.41
N LEU A 393 24.15 9.01 23.24
CA LEU A 393 23.06 9.76 22.60
C LEU A 393 22.38 9.00 21.46
N SER A 394 22.84 7.77 21.19
CA SER A 394 22.25 6.90 20.19
C SER A 394 21.74 5.61 20.81
N GLU A 395 20.71 5.04 20.20
CA GLU A 395 20.13 3.78 20.61
C GLU A 395 19.92 2.86 19.40
N VAL A 396 19.94 1.55 19.65
CA VAL A 396 19.51 0.56 18.67
C VAL A 396 18.08 0.17 19.03
N PRO A 397 17.06 0.66 18.30
CA PRO A 397 15.68 0.34 18.63
C PRO A 397 15.44 -1.16 18.44
N HIS A 398 14.85 -1.78 19.46
CA HIS A 398 14.47 -3.20 19.46
C HIS A 398 12.96 -3.34 19.31
N THR A 399 12.42 -2.85 18.19
CA THR A 399 10.97 -2.87 17.94
C THR A 399 10.56 -4.08 17.10
N GLY A 400 9.81 -4.99 17.73
CA GLY A 400 9.24 -6.18 17.09
C GLY A 400 10.19 -7.38 16.98
N THR A 401 9.87 -8.30 16.09
CA THR A 401 10.56 -9.60 15.94
C THR A 401 10.80 -9.92 14.47
N ASN A 402 11.78 -10.78 14.20
CA ASN A 402 11.95 -11.47 12.91
C ASN A 402 11.78 -12.97 13.12
N LEU A 403 11.20 -13.67 12.15
CA LEU A 403 11.22 -15.14 12.09
C LEU A 403 12.46 -15.58 11.32
N VAL A 404 13.30 -16.40 11.95
CA VAL A 404 14.57 -16.86 11.35
C VAL A 404 14.73 -18.36 11.54
N ARG A 405 15.51 -19.00 10.66
CA ARG A 405 15.90 -20.40 10.82
C ARG A 405 16.71 -20.59 12.10
N ALA A 406 16.28 -21.52 12.95
CA ALA A 406 16.85 -21.72 14.28
C ALA A 406 18.33 -22.16 14.22
N ASP A 407 18.73 -22.90 13.20
CA ASP A 407 20.09 -23.39 12.97
C ASP A 407 21.04 -22.34 12.37
N LYS A 408 20.51 -21.20 11.89
CA LYS A 408 21.28 -20.12 11.26
C LYS A 408 21.37 -18.85 12.11
N THR A 409 20.89 -18.88 13.35
CA THR A 409 20.90 -17.72 14.24
C THR A 409 21.50 -18.04 15.60
N THR A 410 22.31 -17.12 16.13
CA THR A 410 22.79 -17.17 17.52
C THR A 410 21.92 -16.34 18.46
N ARG A 411 20.99 -15.52 17.94
CA ARG A 411 20.18 -14.57 18.71
C ARG A 411 19.11 -15.26 19.54
N ALA A 412 19.02 -14.97 20.84
CA ALA A 412 18.04 -15.56 21.75
C ALA A 412 16.60 -15.49 21.20
N ALA A 413 15.81 -16.51 21.53
CA ALA A 413 14.42 -16.57 21.13
C ALA A 413 13.62 -15.45 21.79
N ALA A 414 12.77 -14.76 21.02
CA ALA A 414 11.81 -13.81 21.53
C ALA A 414 10.50 -14.53 21.90
N MET A 415 9.83 -14.09 22.96
CA MET A 415 8.49 -14.57 23.27
C MET A 415 7.47 -14.04 22.25
N PRO A 416 6.56 -14.90 21.74
CA PRO A 416 5.44 -14.44 20.92
C PRO A 416 4.62 -13.39 21.63
N LYS A 417 4.12 -12.38 20.91
CA LYS A 417 3.21 -11.36 21.46
C LYS A 417 2.05 -11.98 22.22
N ALA A 418 1.43 -13.04 21.68
CA ALA A 418 0.32 -13.71 22.33
C ALA A 418 0.63 -14.19 23.75
N ARG A 419 1.87 -14.64 24.03
CA ARG A 419 2.28 -15.12 25.36
C ARG A 419 2.63 -13.99 26.34
N GLN A 420 3.01 -12.82 25.84
CA GLN A 420 3.33 -11.66 26.67
C GLN A 420 2.10 -11.13 27.44
N PHE A 421 0.90 -11.31 26.90
CA PHE A 421 -0.35 -10.90 27.56
C PHE A 421 -0.78 -11.84 28.70
N PHE A 422 -0.30 -13.08 28.74
CA PHE A 422 -0.66 -14.05 29.79
C PHE A 422 0.29 -14.01 30.99
N THR A 423 1.49 -13.43 30.87
CA THR A 423 2.46 -13.28 31.96
C THR A 423 2.16 -12.13 32.94
N VAL A 424 1.08 -11.37 32.74
CA VAL A 424 0.69 -10.23 33.60
C VAL A 424 -0.38 -10.62 34.65
N LEU A 425 -0.80 -11.89 34.69
CA LEU A 425 -1.84 -12.38 35.60
C LEU A 425 -1.34 -13.39 36.65
N ASP A 426 -0.03 -13.58 36.78
CA ASP A 426 0.58 -14.39 37.84
C ASP A 426 1.22 -13.51 38.93
#